data_AF-A0A7S3XGS8-F1
#
_entry.id   AF-A0A7S3XGS8-F1
#
_cell.length_a   1.000
_cell.length_b   1.000
_cell.length_c   1.000
_cell.angle_alpha   90.00
_cell.angle_beta   90.00
_cell.angle_gamma   90.00
#
_symmetry.space_group_name_H-M   'P 1'
#
loop_
_entity.id
_entity.type
_entity.pdbx_description
1 polymer ?
#
loop_
_entity_poly.entity_id
_entity_poly.type
_entity_poly.pdbx_seq_one_letter_code
_entity_poly.pdbx_strand_id
1 'polypeptide(L)'
;EQPLQVARCTKIINKNAGEDSQYVINVKQIAKFVVGLGDRVAPTDVEEGMRVGVDRTKYQIQIPLPPKIDASVTMMTVEEKPDVTYGDIGGSKEQIEKMREVVELPMLHPEKFVQLGIDPPKG
;
A
#
# COMPACT_ATOMS: atom_id res chain seq x y z
N GLU A 1 22.55 9.18 -15.11
CA GLU A 1 21.42 8.38 -14.60
C GLU A 1 21.04 7.35 -15.66
N GLN A 2 21.20 6.06 -15.39
CA GLN A 2 20.84 5.01 -16.34
C GLN A 2 19.32 4.85 -16.39
N PRO A 3 18.73 4.65 -17.59
CA PRO A 3 17.29 4.45 -17.71
C PRO A 3 16.89 3.11 -17.08
N LEU A 4 16.27 3.17 -15.89
CA LEU A 4 15.66 2.01 -15.26
C LEU A 4 14.36 1.67 -16.01
N GLN A 5 14.22 0.40 -16.38
CA GLN A 5 12.98 -0.11 -16.96
C GLN A 5 12.06 -0.57 -15.84
N VAL A 6 10.77 -0.22 -15.94
CA VAL A 6 9.79 -0.67 -14.95
C VAL A 6 9.28 -2.05 -15.32
N ALA A 7 9.46 -3.00 -14.41
CA ALA A 7 8.92 -4.35 -14.51
C ALA A 7 7.99 -4.66 -13.33
N ARG A 8 7.22 -5.74 -13.44
CA ARG A 8 6.41 -6.27 -12.33
C ARG A 8 6.97 -7.62 -11.91
N CYS A 9 7.28 -7.80 -10.62
CA CYS A 9 7.58 -9.12 -10.09
C CYS A 9 6.33 -9.98 -10.19
N THR A 10 6.41 -11.14 -10.85
CA THR A 10 5.27 -12.05 -11.00
C THR A 10 5.38 -13.29 -10.13
N LYS A 11 6.61 -13.77 -9.91
CA LYS A 11 6.86 -14.97 -9.14
C LYS A 11 8.25 -14.92 -8.51
N ILE A 12 8.37 -15.36 -7.27
CA ILE A 12 9.66 -15.55 -6.60
C ILE A 12 10.02 -17.03 -6.72
N ILE A 13 11.18 -17.33 -7.31
CA ILE A 13 11.72 -18.68 -7.39
C ILE A 13 12.81 -18.78 -6.34
N ASN A 14 12.43 -19.21 -5.13
CA ASN A 14 13.40 -19.59 -4.11
C ASN A 14 13.90 -21.01 -4.42
N LYS A 15 15.11 -21.13 -4.97
CA LYS A 15 15.85 -22.40 -4.94
C LYS A 15 16.57 -22.46 -3.59
N ASN A 16 16.14 -23.39 -2.74
CA ASN A 16 16.78 -23.63 -1.45
C ASN A 16 18.29 -23.93 -1.63
N ALA A 17 19.06 -23.33 -0.72
CA ALA A 17 20.48 -23.54 -0.41
C ALA A 17 21.51 -23.02 -1.44
N GLY A 18 21.98 -21.79 -1.22
CA GLY A 18 23.22 -21.24 -1.78
C GLY A 18 23.01 -20.12 -2.79
N GLU A 19 22.89 -18.89 -2.26
CA GLU A 19 23.15 -17.61 -2.94
C GLU A 19 22.48 -17.42 -4.31
N ASP A 20 21.28 -16.80 -4.27
CA ASP A 20 20.63 -15.97 -5.31
C ASP A 20 19.16 -16.35 -5.45
N SER A 21 18.29 -15.69 -4.68
CA SER A 21 16.85 -15.72 -4.95
C SER A 21 16.62 -15.21 -6.38
N GLN A 22 16.03 -16.06 -7.22
CA GLN A 22 15.72 -15.74 -8.61
C GLN A 22 14.29 -15.22 -8.69
N TYR A 23 14.08 -14.09 -9.35
CA TYR A 23 12.78 -13.45 -9.47
C TYR A 23 12.33 -13.48 -10.92
N VAL A 24 11.07 -13.83 -11.17
CA VAL A 24 10.47 -13.73 -12.50
C VAL A 24 9.80 -12.38 -12.63
N ILE A 25 10.41 -11.49 -13.40
CA ILE A 25 9.84 -10.19 -13.74
C ILE A 25 9.11 -10.26 -15.07
N ASN A 26 8.03 -9.50 -15.17
CA ASN A 26 7.32 -9.25 -16.42
C ASN A 26 7.56 -7.80 -16.85
N VAL A 27 8.23 -7.62 -17.98
CA VAL A 27 8.49 -6.30 -18.58
C VAL A 27 7.41 -6.02 -19.61
N LYS A 28 6.63 -4.94 -19.42
CA LYS A 28 5.42 -4.64 -20.21
C LYS A 28 5.65 -4.55 -21.73
N GLN A 29 6.89 -4.28 -22.17
CA GLN A 29 7.24 -4.09 -23.58
C GLN A 29 7.85 -5.32 -24.26
N ILE A 30 8.25 -6.36 -23.53
CA ILE A 30 9.16 -7.39 -24.08
C ILE A 30 8.69 -8.81 -23.72
N ALA A 31 8.99 -9.30 -22.52
CA ALA A 31 8.76 -10.69 -22.11
C ALA A 31 8.95 -10.89 -20.59
N LYS A 32 8.81 -12.13 -20.14
CA LYS A 32 9.16 -12.58 -18.77
C LYS A 32 10.65 -12.93 -18.71
N PHE A 33 11.36 -12.39 -17.72
CA PHE A 33 12.78 -12.64 -17.49
C PHE A 33 13.01 -13.16 -16.07
N VAL A 34 14.01 -14.02 -15.91
CA VAL A 34 14.51 -14.46 -14.60
C VAL A 34 15.68 -13.55 -14.23
N VAL A 35 15.57 -12.85 -13.11
CA VAL A 35 16.53 -11.85 -12.65
C VAL A 35 17.01 -12.15 -11.25
N GLY A 36 18.25 -11.78 -10.96
CA GLY A 36 18.80 -11.80 -9.61
C GLY A 36 18.47 -10.53 -8.84
N LEU A 37 18.71 -10.59 -7.53
CA LEU A 37 18.71 -9.39 -6.68
C LEU A 37 19.92 -8.52 -7.02
N GLY A 38 19.74 -7.20 -6.93
CA GLY A 38 20.87 -6.27 -6.89
C GLY A 38 21.28 -6.01 -5.44
N ASP A 39 22.51 -5.52 -5.25
CA ASP A 39 23.11 -5.26 -3.92
C ASP A 39 22.35 -4.26 -3.04
N ARG A 40 21.35 -3.55 -3.61
CA ARG A 40 20.54 -2.53 -2.94
C ARG A 40 19.19 -3.03 -2.43
N VAL A 41 18.83 -4.28 -2.68
CA VAL A 41 17.50 -4.81 -2.35
C VAL A 41 17.64 -6.17 -1.68
N ALA A 42 17.04 -6.30 -0.49
CA ALA A 42 17.00 -7.56 0.24
C ALA A 42 15.88 -8.47 -0.29
N PRO A 43 16.00 -9.81 -0.17
CA PRO A 43 14.93 -10.72 -0.54
C PRO A 43 13.61 -10.48 0.20
N THR A 44 13.64 -9.85 1.38
CA THR A 44 12.48 -9.53 2.21
C THR A 44 11.62 -8.41 1.65
N ASP A 45 12.21 -7.51 0.87
CA ASP A 45 11.53 -6.28 0.42
C ASP A 45 10.88 -6.45 -0.96
N VAL A 46 10.97 -7.65 -1.53
CA VAL A 46 10.43 -7.97 -2.84
C VAL A 46 9.26 -8.93 -2.70
N GLU A 47 8.05 -8.40 -2.89
CA GLU A 47 6.83 -9.19 -2.93
C GLU A 47 6.38 -9.52 -4.37
N GLU A 48 5.67 -10.64 -4.51
CA GLU A 48 5.00 -10.99 -5.75
C GLU A 48 3.93 -9.93 -6.08
N GLY A 49 3.97 -9.42 -7.31
CA GLY A 49 3.04 -8.40 -7.78
C GLY A 49 3.54 -6.97 -7.61
N MET A 50 4.65 -6.73 -6.91
CA MET A 50 5.24 -5.40 -6.75
C MET A 50 5.87 -4.89 -8.05
N ARG A 51 5.91 -3.57 -8.22
CA ARG A 51 6.62 -2.93 -9.34
C ARG A 51 8.09 -2.78 -8.94
N VAL A 52 9.01 -3.18 -9.80
CA VAL A 52 10.45 -3.10 -9.54
C VAL A 52 11.16 -2.41 -10.69
N GLY A 53 12.17 -1.61 -10.36
CA GLY A 53 13.04 -0.93 -11.30
C GLY A 53 14.20 -1.84 -11.63
N VAL A 54 14.29 -2.25 -12.89
CA VAL A 54 15.36 -3.12 -13.38
C VAL A 54 16.28 -2.36 -14.33
N ASP A 55 17.57 -2.63 -14.23
CA ASP A 55 18.54 -2.04 -15.15
C ASP A 55 18.48 -2.71 -16.54
N ARG A 56 18.70 -1.94 -17.60
CA ARG A 56 18.61 -2.43 -19.00
C ARG A 56 19.77 -3.34 -19.39
N THR A 57 20.94 -3.17 -18.75
CA THR A 57 22.16 -3.91 -19.11
C THR A 57 22.33 -5.21 -18.34
N LYS A 58 22.07 -5.20 -17.03
CA LYS A 58 22.30 -6.38 -16.17
C LYS A 58 21.02 -7.09 -15.74
N TYR A 59 19.84 -6.54 -16.06
CA TYR A 59 18.55 -7.07 -15.60
C TYR A 59 18.57 -7.42 -14.10
N GLN A 60 19.09 -6.52 -13.27
CA GLN A 60 19.09 -6.67 -11.80
C GLN A 60 18.07 -5.71 -11.20
N ILE A 61 17.41 -6.14 -10.13
CA ILE A 61 16.47 -5.30 -9.38
C ILE A 61 17.28 -4.28 -8.56
N GLN A 62 17.12 -2.99 -8.85
CA GLN A 62 17.80 -1.93 -8.09
C GLN A 62 16.93 -1.27 -7.04
N ILE A 63 15.64 -1.04 -7.33
CA ILE A 63 14.73 -0.29 -6.45
C ILE A 63 13.30 -0.85 -6.57
N PRO A 64 12.63 -1.20 -5.45
CA PRO A 64 11.20 -1.45 -5.46
C PRO A 64 10.43 -0.13 -5.67
N LEU A 65 9.55 -0.09 -6.67
CA LEU A 65 8.65 1.03 -6.89
C LEU A 65 7.35 0.84 -6.10
N PRO A 66 6.74 1.93 -5.63
CA PRO A 66 5.44 1.85 -4.97
C PRO A 66 4.41 1.16 -5.86
N PRO A 67 3.45 0.46 -5.25
CA PRO A 67 2.37 -0.20 -5.97
C PRO A 67 1.61 0.83 -6.81
N LYS A 68 1.01 0.36 -7.90
CA LYS A 68 0.11 1.21 -8.68
C LYS A 68 -1.12 1.47 -7.82
N ILE A 69 -1.24 2.69 -7.30
CA ILE A 69 -2.51 3.20 -6.82
C ILE A 69 -3.20 3.79 -8.05
N ASP A 70 -4.42 3.33 -8.33
CA ASP A 70 -5.19 3.87 -9.45
C ASP A 70 -5.53 5.32 -9.14
N ALA A 71 -5.06 6.22 -10.01
CA ALA A 71 -5.23 7.66 -9.83
C ALA A 71 -6.72 8.05 -9.68
N SER A 72 -7.63 7.28 -10.27
CA SER A 72 -9.08 7.47 -10.15
C SER A 72 -9.59 7.30 -8.72
N VAL A 73 -8.96 6.44 -7.90
CA VAL A 73 -9.39 6.19 -6.52
C VAL A 73 -8.78 7.22 -5.57
N THR A 74 -7.51 7.60 -5.77
CA THR A 74 -6.89 8.71 -5.02
C THR A 74 -7.49 10.07 -5.32
N MET A 75 -8.10 10.29 -6.49
CA MET A 75 -8.86 11.53 -6.74
C MET A 75 -10.22 11.55 -6.00
N MET A 76 -10.73 10.40 -5.55
CA MET A 76 -11.97 10.31 -4.78
C MET A 76 -11.72 10.42 -3.27
N THR A 77 -10.47 10.36 -2.81
CA THR A 77 -10.14 10.59 -1.40
C THR A 77 -10.19 12.08 -1.11
N VAL A 78 -11.02 12.48 -0.15
CA VAL A 78 -11.15 13.86 0.29
C VAL A 78 -9.89 14.22 1.10
N GLU A 79 -8.99 15.00 0.50
CA GLU A 79 -7.77 15.49 1.19
C GLU A 79 -8.05 16.74 2.03
N GLU A 80 -9.06 17.52 1.68
CA GLU A 80 -9.39 18.78 2.37
C GLU A 80 -10.54 18.60 3.37
N LYS A 81 -10.32 19.06 4.61
CA LYS A 81 -11.39 19.18 5.59
C LYS A 81 -12.45 20.17 5.08
N PRO A 82 -13.74 19.82 5.04
CA PRO A 82 -14.77 20.80 4.75
C PRO A 82 -14.92 21.78 5.93
N ASP A 83 -15.31 23.02 5.64
CA ASP A 83 -15.51 24.08 6.66
C ASP A 83 -16.88 23.98 7.40
N VAL A 84 -17.63 22.89 7.19
CA VAL A 84 -18.94 22.69 7.83
C VAL A 84 -18.82 22.25 9.28
N THR A 85 -19.60 22.86 10.17
CA THR A 85 -19.60 22.54 11.60
C THR A 85 -20.88 21.80 11.99
N TYR A 86 -20.83 20.92 12.98
CA TYR A 86 -22.03 20.24 13.51
C TYR A 86 -23.12 21.20 14.02
N GLY A 87 -22.77 22.46 14.31
CA GLY A 87 -23.72 23.51 14.67
C GLY A 87 -24.63 23.96 13.51
N ASP A 88 -24.22 23.71 12.26
CA ASP A 88 -24.98 24.06 11.06
C ASP A 88 -26.12 23.04 10.79
N ILE A 89 -26.09 21.88 11.47
CA ILE A 89 -27.09 20.82 11.36
C ILE A 89 -28.19 21.06 12.40
N GLY A 90 -29.26 21.75 12.00
CA GLY A 90 -30.38 22.09 12.89
C GLY A 90 -31.28 20.89 13.24
N GLY A 91 -31.76 20.84 14.49
CA GLY A 91 -32.87 19.95 14.92
C GLY A 91 -32.51 18.49 15.22
N SER A 92 -31.30 18.03 14.89
CA SER A 92 -30.90 16.60 14.99
C SER A 92 -29.82 16.33 16.04
N LYS A 93 -29.94 16.92 17.24
CA LYS A 93 -28.92 16.78 18.30
C LYS A 93 -28.68 15.32 18.71
N GLU A 94 -29.75 14.55 18.90
CA GLU A 94 -29.64 13.16 19.37
C GLU A 94 -29.00 12.25 18.31
N GLN A 95 -29.29 12.45 17.03
CA GLN A 95 -28.70 11.69 15.93
C GLN A 95 -27.22 12.05 15.74
N ILE A 96 -26.86 13.33 15.85
CA ILE A 96 -25.48 13.79 15.78
C ILE A 96 -24.68 13.18 16.93
N GLU A 97 -25.22 13.16 18.15
CA GLU A 97 -24.54 12.58 19.32
C GLU A 97 -24.26 11.09 19.12
N LYS A 98 -25.26 10.30 18.69
CA LYS A 98 -25.06 8.87 18.36
C LYS A 98 -24.01 8.66 17.26
N MET A 99 -24.02 9.49 16.22
CA MET A 99 -23.03 9.40 15.15
C MET A 99 -21.61 9.70 15.64
N ARG A 100 -21.46 10.69 16.54
CA ARG A 100 -20.16 11.02 17.16
C ARG A 100 -19.65 9.90 18.06
N GLU A 101 -20.53 9.24 18.81
CA GLU A 101 -20.16 8.08 19.62
C GLU A 101 -19.66 6.91 18.76
N VAL A 102 -20.28 6.69 17.60
CA VAL A 102 -19.92 5.61 16.69
C VAL A 102 -18.65 5.91 15.90
N VAL A 103 -18.43 7.16 15.48
CA VAL A 103 -17.32 7.53 14.58
C VAL A 103 -16.16 8.21 15.32
N GLU A 104 -16.42 9.24 16.13
CA GLU A 104 -15.36 9.99 16.83
C GLU A 104 -14.81 9.21 18.02
N LEU A 105 -15.66 8.61 18.85
CA LEU A 105 -15.25 7.95 20.09
C LEU A 105 -14.18 6.85 19.88
N PRO A 106 -14.31 5.94 18.89
CA PRO A 106 -13.29 4.91 18.68
C PRO A 106 -12.00 5.46 18.06
N MET A 107 -12.07 6.53 17.28
CA MET A 107 -10.91 7.17 16.69
C MET A 107 -10.12 8.00 17.72
N LEU A 108 -10.83 8.70 18.63
CA LEU A 108 -10.22 9.60 19.61
C LEU A 108 -9.76 8.87 20.88
N HIS A 109 -10.46 7.80 21.28
CA HIS A 109 -10.19 7.05 22.51
C HIS A 109 -10.28 5.53 22.30
N PRO A 110 -9.39 4.93 21.49
CA PRO A 110 -9.36 3.48 21.30
C PRO A 110 -9.11 2.71 22.61
N GLU A 111 -8.38 3.31 23.55
CA GLU A 111 -8.06 2.72 24.85
C GLU A 111 -9.30 2.33 25.66
N LYS A 112 -10.38 3.12 25.57
CA LYS A 112 -11.64 2.83 26.28
C LYS A 112 -12.27 1.55 25.75
N PHE A 113 -12.25 1.34 24.43
CA PHE A 113 -12.78 0.13 23.79
C PHE A 113 -11.96 -1.10 24.15
N VAL A 114 -10.62 -0.97 24.18
CA VAL A 114 -9.71 -2.05 24.58
C VAL A 114 -9.90 -2.44 26.05
N GLN A 115 -10.06 -1.47 26.96
CA GLN A 115 -10.30 -1.74 28.39
C GLN A 115 -11.67 -2.39 28.65
N LEU A 116 -12.70 -1.97 27.91
CA LEU A 116 -14.03 -2.59 27.95
C LEU A 116 -14.08 -3.94 27.22
N GLY A 117 -13.09 -4.27 26.39
CA GLY A 117 -13.03 -5.50 25.61
C GLY A 117 -14.09 -5.58 24.52
N ILE A 118 -14.58 -4.43 24.04
CA ILE A 118 -15.60 -4.34 22.98
C ILE A 118 -14.98 -3.83 21.69
N ASP A 119 -15.37 -4.41 20.57
CA ASP A 119 -15.00 -3.90 19.25
C ASP A 119 -15.86 -2.67 18.91
N PRO A 120 -15.25 -1.58 18.41
CA PRO A 120 -16.01 -0.42 17.98
C PRO A 120 -16.88 -0.76 16.75
N PRO A 121 -18.08 -0.17 16.65
CA PRO A 121 -18.93 -0.34 15.47
C PRO A 121 -18.20 0.16 14.21
N LYS A 122 -18.20 -0.63 13.14
CA LYS A 122 -17.48 -0.35 11.88
C LYS A 122 -18.35 0.24 10.76
N GLY A 123 -19.62 0.51 11.03
CA GLY A 123 -20.58 1.05 10.06
C GLY A 123 -22.01 0.85 10.51
#